data_AF-A0A1M3KZJ0-F1
#
_entry.id   AF-A0A1M3KZJ0-F1
#
_cell.length_a   1.000
_cell.length_b   1.000
_cell.length_c   1.000
_cell.angle_alpha   90.00
_cell.angle_beta   90.00
_cell.angle_gamma   90.00
#
_symmetry.space_group_name_H-M   'P 1'
#
loop_
_entity.id
_entity.type
_entity.pdbx_description
1 polymer ?
#
loop_
_entity_poly.entity_id
_entity_poly.type
_entity_poly.pdbx_seq_one_letter_code
_entity_poly.pdbx_strand_id
1 'polypeptide(L)'
;MWMDSAGVLYSFTATDTLVTNDVIYSQKIGNKRYELSDHLGNVRATVSDVLLDHSGNPDAEVVSYTDYHPYGMAMTGRSSAADGYRYGFNGKENDNGVKGTGNQQDYGARIYDPRPGRWMSTDPLEAKYTGWSRIMEWRILP
;
A
#
# COMPACT_ATOMS: atom_id res chain seq x y z
N MET A 1 -14.36 16.88 -28.89
CA MET A 1 -13.03 17.47 -29.15
C MET A 1 -13.22 18.98 -29.13
N TRP A 2 -12.33 19.70 -28.46
CA TRP A 2 -12.34 21.16 -28.44
C TRP A 2 -10.95 21.69 -28.74
N MET A 3 -10.87 22.87 -29.37
CA MET A 3 -9.61 23.55 -29.71
C MET A 3 -9.46 24.78 -28.84
N ASP A 4 -8.23 25.04 -28.38
CA ASP A 4 -7.89 26.32 -27.74
C ASP A 4 -7.56 27.40 -28.77
N SER A 5 -7.34 28.63 -28.29
CA SER A 5 -6.99 29.79 -29.11
C SER A 5 -5.60 29.69 -29.78
N ALA A 6 -4.80 28.69 -29.43
CA ALA A 6 -3.52 28.38 -30.07
C ALA A 6 -3.63 27.23 -31.10
N GLY A 7 -4.83 26.68 -31.29
CA GLY A 7 -5.11 25.63 -32.27
C GLY A 7 -4.80 24.20 -31.79
N VAL A 8 -4.60 24.00 -30.48
CA VAL A 8 -4.32 22.68 -29.90
C VAL A 8 -5.63 21.90 -29.72
N LEU A 9 -5.68 20.67 -30.25
CA LEU A 9 -6.85 19.79 -30.22
C LEU A 9 -6.84 18.90 -28.96
N TYR A 10 -7.90 18.98 -28.15
CA TYR A 10 -8.09 18.15 -26.96
C TYR A 10 -9.20 17.11 -27.18
N SER A 11 -8.93 15.84 -26.84
CA SER A 11 -9.90 14.74 -26.87
C SER A 11 -10.46 14.48 -25.47
N PHE A 12 -11.73 14.08 -25.35
CA PHE A 12 -12.41 13.81 -24.06
C PHE A 12 -12.24 12.37 -23.58
N THR A 13 -11.44 11.56 -24.27
CA THR A 13 -11.16 10.17 -23.88
C THR A 13 -9.92 10.16 -22.97
N ALA A 14 -9.83 9.20 -22.05
CA ALA A 14 -8.87 9.08 -20.92
C ALA A 14 -7.35 9.03 -21.26
N THR A 15 -6.94 9.68 -22.34
CA THR A 15 -5.57 9.81 -22.82
C THR A 15 -5.37 11.27 -23.20
N ASP A 16 -4.77 12.04 -22.28
CA ASP A 16 -4.38 13.43 -22.55
C ASP A 16 -3.12 13.43 -23.43
N THR A 17 -3.23 13.99 -24.64
CA THR A 17 -2.13 14.03 -25.61
C THR A 17 -1.73 15.47 -25.86
N LEU A 18 -0.67 15.94 -25.20
CA LEU A 18 -0.07 17.25 -25.46
C LEU A 18 0.95 17.12 -26.61
N VAL A 19 0.68 17.77 -27.75
CA VAL A 19 1.57 17.74 -28.93
C VAL A 19 2.53 18.93 -28.88
N THR A 20 3.78 18.67 -28.49
CA THR A 20 4.92 19.54 -28.84
C THR A 20 6.04 18.63 -29.37
N ASN A 21 6.46 18.84 -30.62
CA ASN A 21 7.51 18.08 -31.34
C ASN A 21 7.38 16.54 -31.29
N ASP A 22 6.43 16.02 -32.09
CA ASP A 22 6.27 14.63 -32.56
C ASP A 22 6.71 13.48 -31.62
N VAL A 23 6.34 13.58 -30.34
CA VAL A 23 6.33 12.44 -29.41
C VAL A 23 5.03 12.50 -28.63
N ILE A 24 4.11 11.58 -28.92
CA ILE A 24 2.88 11.41 -28.16
C ILE A 24 3.21 10.59 -26.90
N TYR A 25 3.28 11.24 -25.75
CA TYR A 25 3.29 10.55 -24.47
C TYR A 25 1.85 10.21 -24.07
N SER A 26 1.47 8.93 -24.14
CA SER A 26 0.21 8.45 -23.56
C SER A 26 0.44 7.98 -22.13
N GLN A 27 -0.20 8.64 -21.16
CA GLN A 27 -0.23 8.14 -19.78
C GLN A 27 -1.49 7.30 -19.57
N LYS A 28 -1.32 6.01 -19.31
CA LYS A 28 -2.42 5.15 -18.83
C LYS A 28 -2.61 5.39 -17.33
N ILE A 29 -3.70 6.06 -16.97
CA ILE A 29 -4.09 6.36 -15.58
C ILE A 29 -4.79 5.12 -14.96
N GLY A 30 -4.71 4.96 -13.64
CA GLY A 30 -5.36 3.89 -12.88
C GLY A 30 -4.47 2.69 -12.58
N ASN A 31 -3.23 2.69 -13.04
CA ASN A 31 -2.28 1.60 -12.80
C ASN A 31 -1.29 1.89 -11.67
N LYS A 32 -1.11 3.16 -11.29
CA LYS A 32 -0.20 3.51 -10.21
C LYS A 32 -0.94 3.38 -8.88
N ARG A 33 -0.20 2.99 -7.84
CA ARG A 33 -0.68 2.85 -6.48
C ARG A 33 0.32 3.53 -5.57
N TYR A 34 -0.17 4.32 -4.63
CA TYR A 34 0.64 5.08 -3.67
C TYR A 34 0.19 4.74 -2.26
N GLU A 35 1.13 4.39 -1.41
CA GLU A 35 0.88 4.00 -0.02
C GLU A 35 0.94 5.21 0.90
N LEU A 36 -0.09 5.36 1.73
CA LEU A 36 -0.14 6.34 2.80
C LEU A 36 0.19 5.62 4.11
N SER A 37 1.44 5.78 4.55
CA SER A 37 1.96 5.12 5.74
C SER A 37 2.01 6.05 6.96
N ASP A 38 1.82 5.48 8.14
CA ASP A 38 2.03 6.19 9.39
C ASP A 38 3.52 6.21 9.81
N HIS A 39 3.81 6.82 10.97
CA HIS A 39 5.16 6.94 11.52
C HIS A 39 5.81 5.60 11.91
N LEU A 40 5.03 4.52 12.06
CA LEU A 40 5.52 3.16 12.32
C LEU A 40 5.70 2.38 11.01
N GLY A 41 5.30 2.96 9.88
CA GLY A 41 5.35 2.32 8.57
C GLY A 41 4.14 1.43 8.28
N ASN A 42 3.04 1.56 9.03
CA ASN A 42 1.80 0.86 8.68
C ASN A 42 1.13 1.54 7.49
N VAL A 43 0.82 0.78 6.44
CA VAL A 43 0.05 1.31 5.31
C VAL A 43 -1.41 1.46 5.70
N ARG A 44 -1.89 2.69 5.87
CA ARG A 44 -3.27 3.00 6.29
C ARG A 44 -4.24 3.08 5.12
N ALA A 45 -3.76 3.53 3.96
CA ALA A 45 -4.53 3.60 2.74
C ALA A 45 -3.63 3.50 1.52
N THR A 46 -4.19 3.03 0.42
CA THR A 46 -3.55 3.05 -0.90
C THR A 46 -4.45 3.81 -1.86
N VAL A 47 -3.89 4.79 -2.56
CA VAL A 47 -4.60 5.61 -3.55
C VAL A 47 -4.07 5.36 -4.95
N SER A 48 -4.90 5.56 -5.98
CA SER A 48 -4.47 5.47 -7.38
C SER A 48 -4.07 6.83 -7.94
N ASP A 49 -3.54 6.86 -9.17
CA ASP A 49 -3.34 8.11 -9.93
C ASP A 49 -4.63 8.62 -10.60
N VAL A 50 -5.80 8.04 -10.30
CA VAL A 50 -7.11 8.55 -10.74
C VAL A 50 -7.54 9.69 -9.82
N LEU A 51 -7.91 10.81 -10.43
CA LEU A 51 -8.57 11.91 -9.75
C LEU A 51 -10.09 11.79 -9.94
N LEU A 52 -10.81 11.81 -8.83
CA LEU A 52 -12.26 11.85 -8.76
C LEU A 52 -12.71 13.28 -8.45
N ASP A 53 -13.79 13.72 -9.08
CA ASP A 53 -14.39 15.01 -8.75
C ASP A 53 -15.22 14.90 -7.47
N HIS A 54 -14.82 15.67 -6.45
CA HIS A 54 -15.53 15.83 -5.20
C HIS A 54 -16.09 17.25 -5.09
N SER A 55 -17.21 17.48 -5.79
CA SER A 55 -17.90 18.78 -5.80
C SER A 55 -17.01 19.95 -6.23
N GLY A 56 -16.21 19.76 -7.29
CA GLY A 56 -15.28 20.75 -7.81
C GLY A 56 -13.89 20.73 -7.18
N ASN A 57 -13.62 19.79 -6.25
CA ASN A 57 -12.28 19.55 -5.71
C ASN A 57 -11.78 18.19 -6.19
N PRO A 58 -10.55 18.09 -6.71
CA PRO A 58 -9.99 16.82 -7.13
C PRO A 58 -9.52 16.00 -5.91
N ASP A 59 -10.12 14.83 -5.72
CA ASP A 59 -9.70 13.83 -4.73
C ASP A 59 -9.01 12.65 -5.41
N ALA A 60 -8.02 12.04 -4.76
CA ALA A 60 -7.45 10.80 -5.25
C ALA A 60 -8.41 9.62 -4.97
N GLU A 61 -8.55 8.70 -5.93
CA GLU A 61 -9.31 7.47 -5.72
C GLU A 61 -8.63 6.59 -4.66
N VAL A 62 -9.38 6.25 -3.61
CA VAL A 62 -8.94 5.32 -2.57
C VAL A 62 -9.20 3.88 -3.03
N VAL A 63 -8.14 3.09 -3.15
CA VAL A 63 -8.16 1.69 -3.62
C VAL A 63 -8.27 0.71 -2.45
N SER A 64 -7.59 1.03 -1.35
CA SER A 64 -7.68 0.25 -0.11
C SER A 64 -7.48 1.17 1.10
N TYR A 65 -8.02 0.75 2.24
CA TYR A 65 -7.72 1.34 3.54
C TYR A 65 -7.82 0.26 4.61
N THR A 66 -7.04 0.40 5.68
CA THR A 66 -7.12 -0.50 6.83
C THR A 66 -6.63 0.21 8.09
N ASP A 67 -7.48 0.19 9.11
CA ASP A 67 -7.09 0.55 10.47
C ASP A 67 -6.57 -0.68 11.22
N TYR A 68 -5.44 -0.54 11.91
CA TYR A 68 -4.83 -1.62 12.70
C TYR A 68 -4.96 -1.40 14.21
N HIS A 69 -5.16 -2.49 14.95
CA HIS A 69 -4.87 -2.58 16.38
C HIS A 69 -3.35 -2.57 16.64
N PRO A 70 -2.89 -2.35 17.90
CA PRO A 70 -1.46 -2.24 18.23
C PRO A 70 -0.55 -3.41 17.79
N TYR A 71 -1.11 -4.60 17.55
CA TYR A 71 -0.37 -5.79 17.10
C TYR A 71 -0.56 -6.13 15.62
N GLY A 72 -1.21 -5.25 14.85
CA GLY A 72 -1.37 -5.40 13.40
C GLY A 72 -2.62 -6.14 12.96
N MET A 73 -3.53 -6.46 13.89
CA MET A 73 -4.83 -7.00 13.54
C MET A 73 -5.68 -5.89 12.89
N ALA A 74 -6.24 -6.15 11.71
CA ALA A 74 -7.16 -5.22 11.06
C ALA A 74 -8.44 -5.05 11.90
N MET A 75 -8.87 -3.81 12.07
CA MET A 75 -10.10 -3.47 12.78
C MET A 75 -11.33 -3.84 11.94
N THR A 76 -12.26 -4.58 12.55
CA THR A 76 -13.52 -4.96 11.92
C THR A 76 -14.33 -3.73 11.48
N GLY A 77 -14.78 -3.70 10.23
CA GLY A 77 -15.57 -2.61 9.66
C GLY A 77 -14.76 -1.35 9.32
N ARG A 78 -13.44 -1.36 9.53
CA ARG A 78 -12.53 -0.25 9.22
C ARG A 78 -11.42 -0.68 8.25
N SER A 79 -11.77 -1.60 7.37
CA SER A 79 -10.89 -2.08 6.31
C SER A 79 -11.69 -2.38 5.05
N SER A 80 -11.11 -2.04 3.90
CA SER A 80 -11.60 -2.39 2.57
C SER A 80 -10.41 -2.48 1.61
N ALA A 81 -10.44 -3.42 0.68
CA ALA A 81 -9.42 -3.55 -0.35
C ALA A 81 -10.09 -4.00 -1.66
N ALA A 82 -10.03 -3.15 -2.69
CA ALA A 82 -10.66 -3.44 -3.98
C ALA A 82 -9.85 -4.41 -4.85
N ASP A 83 -8.53 -4.51 -4.64
CA ASP A 83 -7.61 -5.01 -5.68
C ASP A 83 -6.61 -6.06 -5.19
N GLY A 84 -6.97 -6.82 -4.15
CA GLY A 84 -6.09 -7.87 -3.60
C GLY A 84 -4.77 -7.35 -3.05
N TYR A 85 -4.70 -6.05 -2.69
CA TYR A 85 -3.53 -5.42 -2.09
C TYR A 85 -3.08 -6.19 -0.83
N ARG A 86 -1.80 -6.54 -0.76
CA ARG A 86 -1.26 -7.47 0.24
C ARG A 86 -0.43 -6.81 1.33
N TYR A 87 0.07 -5.60 1.13
CA TYR A 87 0.90 -4.93 2.15
C TYR A 87 0.05 -4.21 3.20
N GLY A 88 0.61 -3.95 4.39
CA GLY A 88 -0.17 -3.39 5.48
C GLY A 88 0.65 -2.99 6.70
N PHE A 89 0.44 -3.69 7.82
CA PHE A 89 1.14 -3.44 9.08
C PHE A 89 2.66 -3.53 8.91
N ASN A 90 3.39 -2.56 9.45
CA ASN A 90 4.85 -2.38 9.31
C ASN A 90 5.37 -2.49 7.86
N GLY A 91 4.53 -2.20 6.86
CA GLY A 91 4.85 -2.33 5.44
C GLY A 91 5.13 -3.77 5.00
N LYS A 92 4.67 -4.77 5.75
CA LYS A 92 4.87 -6.19 5.43
C LYS A 92 3.72 -6.75 4.63
N GLU A 93 4.06 -7.77 3.85
CA GLU A 93 3.11 -8.51 3.03
C GLU A 93 2.27 -9.43 3.92
N ASN A 94 0.96 -9.39 3.72
CA ASN A 94 0.03 -10.32 4.32
C ASN A 94 -0.05 -11.59 3.45
N ASP A 95 0.32 -12.72 4.03
CA ASP A 95 0.12 -14.04 3.43
C ASP A 95 -1.28 -14.55 3.76
N ASN A 96 -2.21 -14.30 2.85
CA ASN A 96 -3.62 -14.65 3.04
C ASN A 96 -3.92 -16.13 2.69
N GLY A 97 -2.95 -16.89 2.19
CA GLY A 97 -3.15 -18.26 1.71
C GLY A 97 -3.33 -19.30 2.82
N VAL A 98 -2.80 -19.04 4.02
CA VAL A 98 -2.76 -20.02 5.12
C VAL A 98 -3.81 -19.75 6.19
N LYS A 99 -3.96 -18.49 6.62
CA LYS A 99 -4.83 -18.09 7.75
C LYS A 99 -5.95 -17.14 7.36
N GLY A 100 -6.21 -16.98 6.07
CA GLY A 100 -7.14 -15.99 5.54
C GLY A 100 -6.59 -14.56 5.64
N THR A 101 -7.41 -13.59 5.23
CA THR A 101 -6.98 -12.20 5.02
C THR A 101 -6.45 -11.52 6.28
N GLY A 102 -5.21 -11.03 6.22
CA GLY A 102 -4.61 -10.17 7.24
C GLY A 102 -4.22 -10.87 8.55
N ASN A 103 -4.21 -12.21 8.58
CA ASN A 103 -3.94 -13.00 9.79
C ASN A 103 -2.53 -13.60 9.83
N GLN A 104 -1.71 -13.30 8.83
CA GLN A 104 -0.34 -13.77 8.75
C GLN A 104 0.47 -12.78 7.92
N GLN A 105 1.66 -12.44 8.41
CA GLN A 105 2.58 -11.55 7.70
C GLN A 105 3.94 -12.20 7.51
N ASP A 106 4.51 -11.97 6.34
CA ASP A 106 5.86 -12.40 6.02
C ASP A 106 6.86 -11.26 6.28
N TYR A 107 7.77 -11.48 7.23
CA TYR A 107 8.89 -10.58 7.55
C TYR A 107 10.21 -11.10 6.96
N GLY A 108 10.16 -12.10 6.07
CA GLY A 108 11.29 -12.75 5.41
C GLY A 108 11.93 -13.82 6.28
N ALA A 109 12.50 -13.43 7.43
CA ALA A 109 13.17 -14.37 8.34
C ALA A 109 12.19 -15.18 9.20
N ARG A 110 11.00 -14.62 9.44
CA ARG A 110 9.97 -15.21 10.31
C ARG A 110 8.59 -14.82 9.82
N ILE A 111 7.62 -15.65 10.19
CA ILE A 111 6.21 -15.40 9.96
C ILE A 111 5.56 -14.87 11.25
N TYR A 112 4.80 -13.78 11.14
CA TYR A 112 4.13 -13.09 12.24
C TYR A 112 2.62 -13.36 12.23
N ASP A 113 2.03 -13.64 13.39
CA ASP A 113 0.57 -13.71 13.57
C ASP A 113 0.10 -12.47 14.37
N PRO A 114 -0.61 -11.53 13.71
CA PRO A 114 -1.03 -10.27 14.32
C PRO A 114 -2.15 -10.41 15.37
N ARG A 115 -2.86 -11.54 15.40
CA ARG A 115 -3.98 -11.73 16.35
C ARG A 115 -3.49 -11.90 17.80
N PRO A 116 -2.55 -12.83 18.10
CA PRO A 116 -1.88 -12.88 19.39
C PRO A 116 -0.67 -11.93 19.48
N GLY A 117 -0.27 -11.30 18.38
CA GLY A 117 0.91 -10.44 18.31
C GLY A 117 2.23 -11.17 18.54
N ARG A 118 2.41 -12.35 17.93
CA ARG A 118 3.61 -13.19 18.14
C ARG A 118 4.16 -13.82 16.88
N TRP A 119 5.45 -14.16 16.93
CA TRP A 119 6.14 -14.92 15.90
C TRP A 119 5.72 -16.40 15.92
N MET A 120 5.64 -17.01 14.73
CA MET A 120 5.32 -18.43 14.54
C MET A 120 6.52 -19.35 14.71
N SER A 121 7.73 -18.79 14.77
CA SER A 121 8.99 -19.50 14.98
C SER A 121 9.90 -18.73 15.94
N THR A 122 10.80 -19.48 16.54
CA THR A 122 11.93 -18.93 17.31
C THR A 122 12.84 -18.08 16.41
N ASP A 123 13.48 -17.06 16.97
CA ASP A 123 14.44 -16.23 16.24
C ASP A 123 15.63 -17.08 15.75
N PRO A 124 15.96 -17.09 14.45
CA PRO A 124 17.14 -17.80 13.93
C PRO A 124 18.46 -17.39 14.60
N LEU A 125 18.53 -16.19 15.16
CA LEU A 125 19.71 -15.67 15.87
C LEU A 125 19.63 -15.83 17.40
N GLU A 126 18.62 -16.51 17.94
CA GLU A 126 18.44 -16.66 19.39
C GLU A 126 19.70 -17.26 20.06
N ALA A 127 20.30 -18.28 19.45
CA ALA A 127 21.51 -18.93 19.98
C ALA A 127 22.74 -18.01 20.02
N LYS A 128 22.78 -16.96 19.19
CA LYS A 128 23.87 -15.97 19.18
C LYS A 128 23.66 -14.88 20.23
N TYR A 129 22.41 -14.60 20.62
CA TYR A 129 22.05 -13.52 21.53
C TYR A 129 21.19 -14.04 22.69
N THR A 130 21.73 -15.00 23.45
CA THR A 130 21.06 -15.73 24.54
C THR A 130 20.62 -14.88 25.75
N GLY A 131 20.68 -13.55 25.67
CA GLY A 131 20.27 -12.61 26.73
C GLY A 131 19.51 -11.37 26.25
N TRP A 132 19.19 -11.26 24.95
CA TRP A 132 18.39 -10.16 24.41
C TRP A 132 16.94 -10.63 24.23
N SER A 133 15.96 -9.74 24.44
CA SER A 133 14.55 -10.10 24.30
C SER A 133 14.23 -10.59 22.89
N ARG A 134 13.27 -11.52 22.74
CA ARG A 134 12.94 -12.23 21.47
C ARG A 134 12.38 -11.33 20.35
N ILE A 135 12.39 -10.01 20.52
CA ILE A 135 11.95 -9.02 19.54
C ILE A 135 13.20 -8.28 19.06
N MET A 136 13.87 -8.88 18.07
CA MET A 136 14.85 -8.18 17.24
C MET A 136 14.15 -7.81 15.94
N GLU A 137 13.88 -6.52 15.77
CA GLU A 137 13.49 -5.92 14.50
C GLU A 137 14.77 -5.73 13.67
N TRP A 138 14.76 -6.12 12.38
CA TRP A 138 15.95 -6.07 11.50
C TRP A 138 16.38 -4.64 11.10
N ARG A 139 15.81 -3.61 11.72
CA ARG A 139 16.21 -2.23 11.52
C ARG A 139 17.05 -1.80 12.71
N ILE A 140 18.29 -1.42 12.42
CA ILE A 140 19.36 -0.96 13.33
C ILE A 140 20.33 -2.07 13.75
N LEU A 141 21.31 -2.31 12.88
CA LEU A 141 22.70 -2.40 13.32
C LEU A 141 23.48 -1.33 12.54
N PRO A 142 24.22 -0.41 13.20
CA PRO A 142 25.33 0.29 12.56
C PRO A 142 26.47 -0.67 12.19
#